data_AF-A0A0G1IFH8-F1
#
_entry.id   AF-A0A0G1IFH8-F1
#
_cell.length_a   1.000
_cell.length_b   1.000
_cell.length_c   1.000
_cell.angle_alpha   90.00
_cell.angle_beta   90.00
_cell.angle_gamma   90.00
#
_symmetry.space_group_name_H-M   'P 1'
#
loop_
_entity.id
_entity.type
_entity.pdbx_description
1 polymer ?
#
loop_
_entity_poly.entity_id
_entity_poly.type
_entity_poly.pdbx_seq_one_letter_code
_entity_poly.pdbx_strand_id
1 'polypeptide(L)'
;MTPLDKIKQKIWRLLYNSFPTFQKVFLKWHLIFHDKGRQRYHIGWLAPGKTLEGLKRHLHDKWGFGNHFIAWADRSQVLSWRKLANFRDQYHLRVFSDGEIRGHFEFTPEAHPIEHLEEKGEREANADFLKFLGDFVAQKKHISHLEIDPDAYNPDSEISFEQRSTKVKPS
;
A
#
# COMPACT_ATOMS: atom_id res chain seq x y z
N MET A 1 10.17 -7.13 -17.70
CA MET A 1 9.66 -8.38 -17.08
C MET A 1 10.31 -9.57 -17.77
N THR A 2 10.81 -10.52 -17.00
CA THR A 2 11.36 -11.79 -17.51
C THR A 2 10.23 -12.75 -17.92
N PRO A 3 10.52 -13.82 -18.69
CA PRO A 3 9.54 -14.87 -18.96
C PRO A 3 8.97 -15.51 -17.68
N LEU A 4 9.79 -15.69 -16.65
CA LEU A 4 9.38 -16.21 -15.36
C LEU A 4 8.42 -15.24 -14.63
N ASP A 5 8.68 -13.93 -14.68
CA ASP A 5 7.79 -12.91 -14.12
C ASP A 5 6.40 -12.96 -14.78
N LYS A 6 6.35 -13.19 -16.10
CA LYS A 6 5.07 -13.32 -16.83
C LYS A 6 4.27 -14.56 -16.39
N ILE A 7 4.95 -15.66 -16.07
CA ILE A 7 4.30 -16.87 -15.53
C ILE A 7 3.77 -16.61 -14.13
N LYS A 8 4.60 -16.04 -13.24
CA LYS A 8 4.19 -15.64 -11.89
C LYS A 8 2.98 -14.72 -11.93
N GLN A 9 3.00 -13.70 -12.80
CA GLN A 9 1.88 -12.79 -13.00
C GLN A 9 0.58 -13.52 -13.38
N LYS A 10 0.64 -14.51 -14.30
CA LYS A 10 -0.54 -15.30 -14.69
C LYS A 10 -1.09 -16.16 -13.55
N ILE A 11 -0.22 -16.72 -12.70
CA ILE A 11 -0.63 -17.48 -11.51
C ILE A 11 -1.32 -16.54 -10.53
N TRP A 12 -0.71 -15.40 -10.23
CA TRP A 12 -1.29 -14.39 -9.36
C TRP A 12 -2.64 -13.88 -9.86
N ARG A 13 -2.84 -13.72 -11.18
CA ARG A 13 -4.14 -13.38 -11.76
C ARG A 13 -5.24 -14.37 -11.40
N LEU A 14 -4.93 -15.67 -11.41
CA LEU A 14 -5.90 -16.71 -11.02
C LEU A 14 -6.20 -16.65 -9.52
N LEU A 15 -5.19 -16.36 -8.70
CA LEU A 15 -5.33 -16.22 -7.26
C LEU A 15 -6.09 -14.96 -6.85
N TYR A 16 -5.87 -13.82 -7.53
CA TYR A 16 -6.51 -12.53 -7.25
C TYR A 16 -8.04 -12.61 -7.31
N ASN A 17 -8.59 -13.31 -8.29
CA ASN A 17 -10.04 -13.52 -8.40
C ASN A 17 -10.64 -14.27 -7.19
N SER A 18 -9.82 -15.06 -6.49
CA SER A 18 -10.23 -15.82 -5.30
C SER A 18 -9.81 -15.12 -4.00
N PHE A 19 -8.99 -14.07 -4.08
CA PHE A 19 -8.30 -13.45 -2.97
C PHE A 19 -9.23 -12.80 -1.94
N PRO A 20 -10.35 -12.14 -2.30
CA PRO A 20 -11.29 -11.59 -1.30
C PRO A 20 -11.86 -12.66 -0.36
N THR A 21 -12.03 -13.90 -0.85
CA THR A 21 -12.49 -15.03 -0.03
C THR A 21 -11.40 -15.49 0.93
N PHE A 22 -10.18 -15.66 0.43
CA PHE A 22 -9.03 -16.02 1.25
C PHE A 22 -8.72 -14.94 2.30
N GLN A 23 -8.76 -13.66 1.92
CA GLN A 23 -8.49 -12.54 2.81
C GLN A 23 -9.46 -12.50 3.98
N LYS A 24 -10.76 -12.71 3.76
CA LYS A 24 -11.76 -12.80 4.85
C LYS A 24 -11.46 -13.95 5.81
N VAL A 25 -10.99 -15.09 5.28
CA VAL A 25 -10.60 -16.26 6.09
C VAL A 25 -9.33 -15.96 6.88
N PHE A 26 -8.30 -15.39 6.25
CA PHE A 26 -7.03 -15.04 6.91
C PHE A 26 -7.19 -13.91 7.94
N LEU A 27 -8.02 -12.89 7.68
CA LEU A 27 -8.42 -11.87 8.65
C LEU A 27 -9.14 -12.49 9.84
N LYS A 28 -10.14 -13.34 9.59
CA LYS A 28 -10.90 -14.03 10.64
C LYS A 28 -10.01 -14.92 11.50
N TRP A 29 -8.98 -15.53 10.90
CA TRP A 29 -8.01 -16.37 11.58
C TRP A 29 -6.85 -15.59 12.21
N HIS A 30 -6.88 -14.24 12.17
CA HIS A 30 -5.82 -13.36 12.68
C HIS A 30 -4.43 -13.64 12.07
N LEU A 31 -4.40 -14.30 10.91
CA LEU A 31 -3.20 -14.69 10.21
C LEU A 31 -2.60 -13.57 9.36
N ILE A 32 -3.20 -12.38 9.32
CA ILE A 32 -2.63 -11.18 8.68
C ILE A 32 -2.47 -10.00 9.64
N PHE A 33 -2.44 -10.29 10.94
CA PHE A 33 -2.21 -9.31 11.99
C PHE A 33 -0.75 -9.38 12.42
N HIS A 34 -0.04 -8.25 12.36
CA HIS A 34 1.36 -8.19 12.77
C HIS A 34 1.47 -7.27 13.99
N ASP A 35 1.74 -7.85 15.17
CA ASP A 35 1.85 -7.10 16.44
C ASP A 35 3.29 -6.63 16.70
N LYS A 36 4.16 -6.56 15.68
CA LYS A 36 5.55 -6.10 15.82
C LYS A 36 5.69 -4.58 15.97
N GLY A 37 4.58 -3.86 16.12
CA GLY A 37 4.56 -2.40 16.21
C GLY A 37 4.73 -1.73 14.86
N ARG A 38 4.95 -0.41 14.87
CA ARG A 38 5.03 0.40 13.63
C ARG A 38 6.39 0.20 12.94
N GLN A 39 6.38 -0.11 11.64
CA GLN A 39 7.59 -0.25 10.81
C GLN A 39 8.49 0.99 10.85
N ARG A 40 9.82 0.84 10.80
CA ARG A 40 10.81 1.90 11.08
C ARG A 40 10.80 3.16 10.18
N TYR A 41 10.16 3.14 9.02
CA TYR A 41 10.30 4.19 8.00
C TYR A 41 9.29 5.33 8.18
N HIS A 42 9.58 6.23 9.12
CA HIS A 42 8.79 7.43 9.37
C HIS A 42 8.97 8.47 8.26
N ILE A 43 7.86 9.04 7.76
CA ILE A 43 7.85 10.11 6.75
C ILE A 43 7.38 11.44 7.35
N GLY A 44 6.35 11.41 8.21
CA GLY A 44 5.77 12.60 8.83
C GLY A 44 4.38 12.34 9.40
N TRP A 45 3.56 13.39 9.44
CA TRP A 45 2.17 13.34 9.88
C TRP A 45 1.25 13.94 8.83
N LEU A 46 -0.02 13.52 8.83
CA LEU A 46 -1.04 14.17 8.01
C LEU A 46 -1.10 15.66 8.36
N ALA A 47 -1.03 16.51 7.34
CA ALA A 47 -1.00 17.95 7.55
C ALA A 47 -2.34 18.46 8.15
N PRO A 48 -2.31 19.48 9.01
CA PRO A 48 -3.53 20.04 9.62
C PRO A 48 -4.57 20.44 8.58
N GLY A 49 -5.84 20.10 8.85
CA GLY A 49 -6.97 20.40 7.96
C GLY A 49 -7.06 19.52 6.70
N LYS A 50 -6.15 18.55 6.51
CA LYS A 50 -6.29 17.52 5.48
C LYS A 50 -7.09 16.33 6.02
N THR A 51 -7.80 15.63 5.13
CA THR A 51 -8.58 14.44 5.47
C THR A 51 -7.96 13.19 4.85
N LEU A 52 -8.25 12.02 5.42
CA LEU A 52 -7.80 10.73 4.87
C LEU A 52 -8.35 10.50 3.46
N GLU A 53 -9.61 10.85 3.23
CA GLU A 53 -10.25 10.78 1.91
C GLU A 53 -9.56 11.69 0.88
N GLY A 54 -9.22 12.92 1.28
CA GLY A 54 -8.48 13.85 0.44
C GLY A 54 -7.09 13.33 0.08
N LEU A 55 -6.40 12.69 1.05
CA LEU A 55 -5.11 12.05 0.82
C LEU A 55 -5.24 10.88 -0.17
N LYS A 56 -6.22 9.99 0.04
CA LYS A 56 -6.50 8.86 -0.87
C LYS A 56 -6.70 9.36 -2.30
N ARG A 57 -7.59 10.33 -2.49
CA ARG A 57 -7.88 10.90 -3.81
C ARG A 57 -6.62 11.49 -4.46
N HIS A 58 -5.85 12.29 -3.73
CA HIS A 58 -4.60 12.86 -4.22
C HIS A 58 -3.57 11.79 -4.64
N LEU A 59 -3.38 10.77 -3.81
CA LEU A 59 -2.44 9.68 -4.08
C LEU A 59 -2.89 8.81 -5.27
N HIS A 60 -4.18 8.53 -5.37
CA HIS A 60 -4.74 7.74 -6.47
C HIS A 60 -4.62 8.49 -7.79
N ASP A 61 -5.17 9.70 -7.84
CA ASP A 61 -5.35 10.45 -9.08
C ASP A 61 -4.01 10.93 -9.65
N LYS A 62 -3.09 11.38 -8.79
CA LYS A 62 -1.81 11.95 -9.25
C LYS A 62 -0.69 10.93 -9.40
N TRP A 63 -0.69 9.89 -8.58
CA TRP A 63 0.47 9.00 -8.45
C TRP A 63 0.14 7.53 -8.74
N GLY A 64 -1.14 7.19 -8.89
CA GLY A 64 -1.59 5.83 -9.11
C GLY A 64 -1.25 4.92 -7.92
N PHE A 65 -1.48 5.41 -6.70
CA PHE A 65 -1.57 4.55 -5.54
C PHE A 65 -2.96 3.93 -5.44
N GLY A 66 -3.03 2.78 -4.78
CA GLY A 66 -4.29 2.15 -4.44
C GLY A 66 -4.07 1.07 -3.41
N ASN A 67 -5.15 0.38 -3.10
CA ASN A 67 -5.19 -0.59 -2.04
C ASN A 67 -4.26 -1.78 -2.30
N HIS A 68 -3.70 -2.32 -1.22
CA HIS A 68 -2.89 -3.52 -1.24
C HIS A 68 -3.48 -4.54 -0.27
N PHE A 69 -4.26 -5.47 -0.80
CA PHE A 69 -5.01 -6.47 -0.02
C PHE A 69 -4.13 -7.50 0.70
N ILE A 70 -2.89 -7.67 0.25
CA ILE A 70 -1.95 -8.68 0.77
C ILE A 70 -1.13 -8.13 1.96
N ALA A 71 -1.24 -6.83 2.28
CA ALA A 71 -0.47 -6.25 3.36
C ALA A 71 -1.10 -6.55 4.74
N TRP A 72 -0.25 -7.03 5.64
CA TRP A 72 -0.51 -7.21 7.07
C TRP A 72 -1.04 -5.91 7.69
N ALA A 73 -2.06 -6.00 8.54
CA ALA A 73 -2.61 -4.85 9.25
C ALA A 73 -1.86 -4.63 10.57
N ASP A 74 -1.28 -3.44 10.74
CA ASP A 74 -0.73 -3.01 12.03
C ASP A 74 -1.83 -2.44 12.93
N ARG A 75 -1.61 -2.53 14.24
CA ARG A 75 -2.49 -1.87 15.23
C ARG A 75 -2.57 -0.36 14.92
N SER A 76 -3.77 0.20 14.92
CA SER A 76 -4.08 1.60 14.59
C SER A 76 -3.87 2.03 13.13
N GLN A 77 -3.55 1.11 12.22
CA GLN A 77 -3.49 1.44 10.80
C GLN A 77 -4.89 1.76 10.26
N VAL A 78 -5.02 2.91 9.58
CA VAL A 78 -6.27 3.36 8.93
C VAL A 78 -6.18 3.37 7.41
N LEU A 79 -4.96 3.29 6.85
CA LEU A 79 -4.71 3.19 5.41
C LEU A 79 -3.44 2.37 5.14
N SER A 80 -3.48 1.49 4.15
CA SER A 80 -2.31 0.77 3.61
C SER A 80 -2.39 0.69 2.10
N TRP A 81 -1.63 1.55 1.42
CA TRP A 81 -1.70 1.72 -0.03
C TRP A 81 -0.35 1.47 -0.68
N ARG A 82 -0.36 0.90 -1.88
CA ARG A 82 0.84 0.67 -2.68
C ARG A 82 0.83 1.47 -3.98
N LYS A 83 2.03 1.72 -4.49
CA LYS A 83 2.27 2.14 -5.87
C LYS A 83 3.33 1.25 -6.49
N LEU A 84 2.97 0.55 -7.57
CA LEU A 84 3.91 -0.27 -8.32
C LEU A 84 4.95 0.62 -9.01
N ALA A 85 6.23 0.37 -8.73
CA ALA A 85 7.33 0.94 -9.50
C ALA A 85 7.57 0.10 -10.75
N ASN A 86 7.55 -1.23 -10.58
CA ASN A 86 7.54 -2.22 -11.64
C ASN A 86 6.89 -3.51 -11.10
N PHE A 87 7.01 -4.65 -11.81
CA PHE A 87 6.43 -5.91 -11.34
C PHE A 87 7.10 -6.46 -10.07
N ARG A 88 8.38 -6.15 -9.85
CA ARG A 88 9.21 -6.65 -8.75
C ARG A 88 9.22 -5.73 -7.55
N ASP A 89 9.01 -4.43 -7.77
CA ASP A 89 9.19 -3.41 -6.74
C ASP A 89 7.97 -2.49 -6.59
N GLN A 90 7.70 -2.08 -5.36
CA GLN A 90 6.61 -1.19 -5.00
C GLN A 90 7.02 -0.18 -3.91
N TYR A 91 6.29 0.92 -3.88
CA TYR A 91 6.23 1.82 -2.72
C TYR A 91 5.05 1.41 -1.87
N HIS A 92 5.25 1.22 -0.57
CA HIS A 92 4.20 0.93 0.39
C HIS A 92 4.05 2.11 1.35
N LEU A 93 2.83 2.62 1.50
CA LEU A 93 2.47 3.75 2.35
C LEU A 93 1.45 3.29 3.37
N ARG A 94 1.68 3.62 4.64
CA ARG A 94 0.75 3.39 5.75
C ARG A 94 0.41 4.71 6.44
N VAL A 95 -0.86 4.84 6.83
CA VAL A 95 -1.34 5.94 7.69
C VAL A 95 -1.97 5.34 8.93
N PHE A 96 -1.65 5.91 10.09
CA PHE A 96 -2.15 5.49 11.39
C PHE A 96 -3.23 6.44 11.91
N SER A 97 -4.04 5.98 12.85
CA SER A 97 -5.18 6.73 13.39
C SER A 97 -4.78 8.05 14.05
N ASP A 98 -3.53 8.15 14.53
CA ASP A 98 -2.97 9.37 15.09
C ASP A 98 -2.44 10.35 14.03
N GLY A 99 -2.62 10.03 12.74
CA GLY A 99 -2.14 10.82 11.62
C GLY A 99 -0.70 10.55 11.24
N GLU A 100 0.03 9.65 11.92
CA GLU A 100 1.39 9.30 11.50
C GLU A 100 1.37 8.65 10.11
N ILE A 101 2.32 9.07 9.26
CA ILE A 101 2.53 8.54 7.92
C ILE A 101 3.90 7.85 7.88
N ARG A 102 3.90 6.59 7.47
CA ARG A 102 5.10 5.78 7.26
C ARG A 102 5.10 5.18 5.87
N GLY A 103 6.28 4.86 5.37
CA GLY A 103 6.37 4.21 4.07
C GLY A 103 7.78 3.90 3.65
N HIS A 104 7.88 2.86 2.83
CA HIS A 104 9.13 2.28 2.39
C HIS A 104 9.00 1.75 0.97
N PHE A 105 10.14 1.45 0.37
CA PHE A 105 10.22 0.76 -0.91
C PHE A 105 10.58 -0.69 -0.64
N GLU A 106 9.90 -1.62 -1.30
CA GLU A 106 10.04 -3.06 -1.06
C GLU A 106 9.80 -3.87 -2.33
N PHE A 107 10.10 -5.15 -2.25
CA PHE A 107 9.66 -6.10 -3.25
C PHE A 107 8.14 -6.30 -3.20
N THR A 108 7.56 -6.52 -4.37
CA THR A 108 6.18 -6.94 -4.49
C THR A 108 6.03 -8.38 -3.98
N PRO A 109 4.93 -8.70 -3.26
CA PRO A 109 4.65 -10.09 -2.89
C PRO A 109 4.48 -10.98 -4.12
N GLU A 110 4.08 -10.41 -5.28
CA GLU A 110 3.86 -11.19 -6.49
C GLU A 110 5.14 -11.73 -7.12
N ALA A 111 6.25 -10.97 -7.02
CA ALA A 111 7.53 -11.39 -7.56
C ALA A 111 8.33 -12.22 -6.53
N HIS A 112 8.27 -11.83 -5.24
CA HIS A 112 9.13 -12.34 -4.17
C HIS A 112 8.33 -12.57 -2.87
N PRO A 113 7.42 -13.57 -2.84
CA PRO A 113 6.50 -13.75 -1.73
C PRO A 113 7.21 -14.10 -0.41
N ILE A 114 8.30 -14.89 -0.46
CA ILE A 114 9.04 -15.28 0.75
C ILE A 114 9.82 -14.09 1.29
N GLU A 115 10.54 -13.39 0.42
CA GLU A 115 11.34 -12.22 0.79
C GLU A 115 10.47 -11.08 1.31
N HIS A 116 9.27 -10.89 0.74
CA HIS A 116 8.29 -9.92 1.22
C HIS A 116 7.80 -10.25 2.64
N LEU A 117 7.57 -11.53 2.95
CA LEU A 117 7.20 -11.97 4.31
C LEU A 117 8.33 -11.79 5.33
N GLU A 118 9.58 -11.87 4.88
CA GLU A 118 10.78 -11.68 5.71
C GLU A 118 11.23 -10.20 5.74
N GLU A 119 10.44 -9.27 5.21
CA GLU A 119 10.78 -7.83 5.13
C GLU A 119 12.13 -7.57 4.42
N LYS A 120 12.56 -8.49 3.56
CA LYS A 120 13.82 -8.39 2.80
C LYS A 120 13.66 -7.44 1.62
N GLY A 121 14.61 -6.51 1.49
CA GLY A 121 14.61 -5.50 0.42
C GLY A 121 13.89 -4.21 0.78
N GLU A 122 13.35 -4.09 2.00
CA GLU A 122 12.82 -2.82 2.50
C GLU A 122 13.92 -1.75 2.59
N ARG A 123 13.69 -0.61 1.95
CA ARG A 123 14.59 0.55 2.01
C ARG A 123 13.82 1.85 2.18
N GLU A 124 14.50 2.83 2.75
CA GLU A 124 13.99 4.18 2.87
C GLU A 124 13.81 4.81 1.48
N ALA A 125 12.70 5.53 1.30
CA ALA A 125 12.40 6.26 0.08
C ALA A 125 11.74 7.62 0.39
N ASN A 126 12.17 8.26 1.48
CA ASN A 126 11.55 9.47 2.01
C ASN A 126 11.41 10.60 0.98
N ALA A 127 12.43 10.85 0.16
CA ALA A 127 12.37 11.88 -0.89
C ALA A 127 11.23 11.64 -1.90
N ASP A 128 11.02 10.38 -2.31
CA ASP A 128 9.92 10.00 -3.21
C ASP A 128 8.57 10.18 -2.52
N PHE A 129 8.45 9.76 -1.25
CA PHE A 129 7.21 9.93 -0.50
C PHE A 129 6.86 11.39 -0.25
N LEU A 130 7.82 12.25 0.08
CA LEU A 130 7.59 13.68 0.23
C LEU A 130 7.07 14.28 -1.08
N LYS A 131 7.61 13.85 -2.22
CA LYS A 131 7.11 14.24 -3.54
C LYS A 131 5.68 13.75 -3.77
N PHE A 132 5.37 12.50 -3.41
CA PHE A 132 4.04 11.94 -3.59
C PHE A 132 3.00 12.64 -2.70
N LEU A 133 3.34 12.89 -1.44
CA LEU A 133 2.44 13.47 -0.44
C LEU A 133 2.25 14.98 -0.65
N GLY A 134 3.30 15.71 -1.02
CA GLY A 134 3.25 17.17 -1.16
C GLY A 134 2.69 17.84 0.10
N ASP A 135 1.73 18.74 -0.05
CA ASP A 135 1.11 19.48 1.06
C ASP A 135 0.25 18.63 2.01
N PHE A 136 0.13 17.31 1.77
CA PHE A 136 -0.57 16.41 2.68
C PHE A 136 0.29 15.95 3.86
N VAL A 137 1.60 16.17 3.83
CA VAL A 137 2.50 15.78 4.92
C VAL A 137 3.06 17.00 5.65
N ALA A 138 3.02 16.95 6.97
CA ALA A 138 3.72 17.84 7.86
C ALA A 138 4.87 17.10 8.53
N GLN A 139 6.05 17.72 8.56
CA GLN A 139 7.22 17.19 9.29
C GLN A 139 7.10 17.40 10.80
N LYS A 140 6.29 18.38 11.23
CA LYS A 140 5.98 18.58 12.64
C LYS A 140 4.87 17.62 13.05
N LYS A 141 5.05 16.97 14.21
CA LYS A 141 4.04 16.11 14.82
C LYS A 141 2.69 16.83 14.92
N HIS A 142 1.69 16.24 14.27
CA HIS A 142 0.30 16.65 14.34
C HIS A 142 -0.54 15.41 14.62
N ILE A 143 -1.16 15.37 15.80
CA ILE A 143 -2.02 14.25 16.18
C ILE A 143 -3.40 14.46 15.57
N SER A 144 -3.82 13.51 14.76
CA SER A 144 -5.19 13.39 14.25
C SER A 144 -5.95 12.30 15.00
N HIS A 145 -7.25 12.22 14.76
CA HIS A 145 -8.11 11.14 15.25
C HIS A 145 -8.82 10.53 14.04
N LEU A 146 -8.04 9.92 13.15
CA LEU A 146 -8.54 9.33 11.93
C LEU A 146 -9.25 8.01 12.25
N GLU A 147 -10.44 7.85 11.69
CA GLU A 147 -11.16 6.59 11.73
C GLU A 147 -10.67 5.67 10.61
N ILE A 148 -10.79 4.36 10.82
CA ILE A 148 -10.55 3.39 9.77
C ILE A 148 -11.54 3.67 8.66
N ASP A 149 -11.03 3.81 7.45
CA ASP A 149 -11.85 3.97 6.27
C ASP A 149 -12.76 2.72 6.12
N PRO A 150 -14.10 2.86 6.09
CA PRO A 150 -15.00 1.72 5.92
C PRO A 150 -14.75 0.97 4.60
N ASP A 151 -14.19 1.68 3.61
CA ASP A 151 -13.79 1.16 2.30
C ASP A 151 -12.29 0.82 2.24
N ALA A 152 -11.60 0.71 3.39
CA ALA A 152 -10.19 0.29 3.46
C ALA A 152 -9.92 -1.06 2.79
N TYR A 153 -10.97 -1.85 2.54
CA TYR A 153 -10.93 -3.13 1.85
C TYR A 153 -11.78 -3.15 0.57
N ASN A 154 -12.03 -1.99 -0.05
CA ASN A 154 -12.76 -1.94 -1.33
C ASN A 154 -11.87 -2.48 -2.47
N PRO A 155 -12.23 -3.63 -3.09
CA PRO A 155 -11.43 -4.28 -4.13
C PRO A 155 -11.25 -3.41 -5.38
N ASP A 156 -12.15 -2.46 -5.64
CA ASP A 156 -12.05 -1.55 -6.79
C ASP A 156 -10.90 -0.56 -6.65
N SER A 157 -10.41 -0.35 -5.42
CA SER A 157 -9.22 0.44 -5.15
C SER A 157 -7.93 -0.35 -5.30
N GLU A 158 -7.99 -1.68 -5.51
CA GLU A 158 -6.81 -2.52 -5.70
C GLU A 158 -6.04 -2.10 -6.95
N ILE A 159 -4.73 -1.91 -6.81
CA ILE A 159 -3.86 -1.78 -7.97
C ILE A 159 -3.14 -3.09 -8.20
N SER A 160 -3.39 -3.66 -9.37
CA SER A 160 -2.60 -4.74 -9.96
C SER A 160 -1.85 -4.21 -11.19
N PHE A 161 -0.81 -4.92 -11.61
CA PHE A 161 -0.02 -4.53 -12.78
C PHE A 161 -0.88 -4.47 -14.08
N GLU A 162 -2.04 -5.11 -14.12
CA GLU A 162 -2.92 -5.16 -15.29
C GLU A 162 -3.72 -3.86 -15.50
N GLN A 163 -4.21 -3.21 -14.43
CA GLN A 163 -5.00 -1.97 -14.54
C GLN A 163 -4.20 -0.78 -15.11
N ARG A 164 -2.87 -0.80 -15.00
CA ARG A 164 -2.01 0.21 -15.65
C ARG A 164 -1.93 0.03 -17.16
N SER A 165 -2.02 -1.21 -17.65
CA SER A 165 -1.93 -1.50 -19.09
C SER A 165 -3.21 -1.10 -19.85
N THR A 166 -4.36 -1.01 -19.16
CA THR A 166 -5.63 -0.61 -19.77
C THR A 166 -5.90 0.90 -19.72
N LYS A 167 -5.22 1.66 -18.84
CA LYS A 167 -5.32 3.14 -18.78
C LYS A 167 -4.38 3.87 -19.76
N VAL A 168 -3.43 3.18 -20.39
CA VAL A 168 -2.63 3.75 -21.50
C VAL A 168 -3.29 3.34 -22.82
N LYS A 169 -4.32 4.09 -23.23
CA LYS A 169 -4.67 4.10 -24.66
C LYS A 169 -3.53 4.83 -25.40
N PRO A 170 -2.94 4.24 -26.46
CA PRO A 170 -2.09 5.01 -27.34
C PRO A 170 -2.95 6.10 -27.98
N SER A 171 -2.52 7.34 -27.82
CA SER A 171 -2.93 8.49 -28.63
C SER A 171 -2.54 8.27 -30.09
#